data_AF-C1H2C2-F1
#
_entry.id   AF-C1H2C2-F1
#
_cell.length_a   1.000
_cell.length_b   1.000
_cell.length_c   1.000
_cell.angle_alpha   90.00
_cell.angle_beta   90.00
_cell.angle_gamma   90.00
#
_symmetry.space_group_name_H-M   'P 1'
#
loop_
_entity.id
_entity.type
_entity.pdbx_description
1 polymer ?
#
loop_
_entity_poly.entity_id
_entity_poly.type
_entity_poly.pdbx_seq_one_letter_code
_entity_poly.pdbx_strand_id
1 'polypeptide(L)'
;MAPPILPSPKLSISASPLTPSSFQPFGNAICSPLPSTLARAPPVTSIRSLANTNSSTVSDLPTPTLANQSTALKYSPISVFQNNYDQCESTRSRDRGGAGSPCMSMFSCFPRSLRGGGEQGKGFFDVRILERHPYTTQTFVPLGVTTPADKRGQGRESRRSTDTSNNGDIDDNSNNGMAPSFLVIVAPSLHGQTARATVVNARGLKEVVIRDPPDMRNMKAFVAHGGQAVTYGVGTWHAPMVVVGRHRVDFVVVQFVNGVAEDDCQEVAFGEGIVVDVDIDVDVREMEVYEDEVAKL
;
A
#
# COMPACT_ATOMS: atom_id res chain seq x y z
N MET A 1 21.41 -9.63 8.68
CA MET A 1 21.12 -10.95 9.30
C MET A 1 19.83 -11.44 8.67
N ALA A 2 19.64 -12.74 8.45
CA ALA A 2 18.34 -13.21 7.95
C ALA A 2 17.23 -12.91 8.98
N PRO A 3 16.01 -12.54 8.55
CA PRO A 3 14.91 -12.28 9.47
C PRO A 3 14.57 -13.54 10.28
N PRO A 4 14.18 -13.40 11.56
CA PRO A 4 13.66 -14.51 12.35
C PRO A 4 12.43 -15.15 11.71
N ILE A 5 12.42 -16.48 11.66
CA ILE A 5 11.35 -17.28 11.07
C ILE A 5 10.35 -17.66 12.16
N LEU A 6 9.12 -17.17 12.03
CA LEU A 6 8.00 -17.56 12.88
C LEU A 6 7.35 -18.87 12.37
N PRO A 7 6.78 -19.70 13.27
CA PRO A 7 5.95 -20.82 12.86
C PRO A 7 4.85 -20.35 11.90
N SER A 8 4.77 -20.98 10.72
CA SER A 8 3.87 -20.54 9.66
C SER A 8 2.49 -21.17 9.81
N PRO A 9 1.43 -20.39 10.08
CA PRO A 9 0.09 -20.92 10.03
C PRO A 9 -0.28 -21.24 8.57
N LYS A 10 -1.14 -22.25 8.37
CA LYS A 10 -1.87 -22.40 7.11
C LYS A 10 -3.04 -21.42 7.12
N LEU A 11 -2.90 -20.31 6.40
CA LEU A 11 -3.81 -19.17 6.40
C LEU A 11 -4.06 -18.72 4.95
N SER A 12 -5.32 -18.68 4.54
CA SER A 12 -5.74 -18.08 3.26
C SER A 12 -6.57 -16.83 3.54
N ILE A 13 -6.23 -15.72 2.89
CA ILE A 13 -6.85 -14.41 3.09
C ILE A 13 -7.36 -13.88 1.75
N SER A 14 -8.65 -13.61 1.63
CA SER A 14 -9.17 -12.90 0.46
C SER A 14 -8.92 -11.40 0.59
N ALA A 15 -8.30 -10.79 -0.42
CA ALA A 15 -8.12 -9.36 -0.46
C ALA A 15 -9.46 -8.63 -0.67
N SER A 16 -9.67 -7.53 0.04
CA SER A 16 -10.88 -6.69 -0.07
C SER A 16 -10.53 -5.28 -0.54
N PRO A 17 -11.46 -4.47 -1.07
CA PRO A 17 -11.14 -3.09 -1.42
C PRO A 17 -10.62 -2.27 -0.22
N LEU A 18 -9.55 -1.50 -0.43
CA LEU A 18 -9.04 -0.59 0.60
C LEU A 18 -10.05 0.55 0.84
N THR A 19 -10.50 0.72 2.08
CA THR A 19 -11.33 1.86 2.49
C THR A 19 -10.81 2.47 3.80
N PRO A 20 -11.10 3.74 4.10
CA PRO A 20 -10.74 4.35 5.38
C PRO A 20 -11.23 3.56 6.59
N SER A 21 -12.48 3.07 6.55
CA SER A 21 -13.08 2.33 7.66
C SER A 21 -12.51 0.92 7.82
N SER A 22 -12.21 0.22 6.72
CA SER A 22 -11.67 -1.14 6.78
C SER A 22 -10.21 -1.16 7.23
N PHE A 23 -9.47 -0.07 6.99
CA PHE A 23 -8.05 0.05 7.32
C PHE A 23 -7.76 0.71 8.67
N GLN A 24 -8.77 1.34 9.30
CA GLN A 24 -8.61 2.12 10.54
C GLN A 24 -7.84 1.41 11.68
N PRO A 25 -7.98 0.08 11.92
CA PRO A 25 -7.22 -0.61 12.97
C PRO A 25 -5.70 -0.70 12.72
N PHE A 26 -5.27 -0.47 11.47
CA PHE A 26 -3.90 -0.67 11.00
C PHE A 26 -3.20 0.65 10.66
N GLY A 27 -3.93 1.77 10.67
CA GLY A 27 -3.44 3.09 10.26
C GLY A 27 -4.51 3.90 9.53
N ASN A 28 -4.13 4.63 8.48
CA ASN A 28 -5.06 5.42 7.67
C ASN A 28 -4.96 5.05 6.19
N ALA A 29 -6.11 4.77 5.57
CA ALA A 29 -6.22 4.83 4.11
C ALA A 29 -6.60 6.26 3.73
N ILE A 30 -5.78 6.85 2.87
CA ILE A 30 -5.94 8.23 2.40
C ILE A 30 -6.56 8.18 1.01
N CYS A 31 -7.75 8.73 0.87
CA CYS A 31 -8.44 8.87 -0.42
C CYS A 31 -9.08 10.25 -0.51
N SER A 32 -9.18 10.81 -1.72
CA SER A 32 -9.96 12.03 -1.93
C SER A 32 -11.44 11.77 -1.61
N PRO A 33 -12.08 12.56 -0.73
CA PRO A 33 -13.52 12.48 -0.51
C PRO A 33 -14.34 13.16 -1.62
N LEU A 34 -13.67 13.87 -2.52
CA LEU A 34 -14.32 14.65 -3.57
C LEU A 34 -14.52 13.79 -4.82
N PRO A 35 -15.68 13.90 -5.49
CA PRO A 35 -15.87 13.32 -6.82
C PRO A 35 -14.81 13.86 -7.80
N SER A 36 -14.28 12.99 -8.67
CA SER A 36 -13.31 13.39 -9.70
C SER A 36 -13.86 14.43 -10.69
N THR A 37 -15.18 14.58 -10.76
CA THR A 37 -15.86 15.57 -11.61
C THR A 37 -15.90 16.98 -11.01
N LEU A 38 -15.51 17.17 -9.74
CA LEU A 38 -15.56 18.46 -9.08
C LEU A 38 -14.41 19.37 -9.54
N ALA A 39 -14.69 20.28 -10.48
CA ALA A 39 -13.71 21.17 -11.07
C ALA A 39 -13.60 22.56 -10.40
N ARG A 40 -14.48 22.89 -9.44
CA ARG A 40 -14.51 24.19 -8.75
C ARG A 40 -14.76 24.00 -7.26
N ALA A 41 -14.15 24.86 -6.44
CA ALA A 41 -14.45 24.91 -5.03
C ALA A 41 -15.96 25.23 -4.82
N PRO A 42 -16.65 24.46 -3.98
CA PRO A 42 -18.05 24.72 -3.67
C PRO A 42 -18.22 26.01 -2.87
N PRO A 43 -19.41 26.62 -2.87
CA PRO A 43 -19.70 27.80 -2.05
C PRO A 43 -19.45 27.55 -0.56
N VAL A 44 -19.09 28.60 0.18
CA VAL A 44 -18.84 28.55 1.63
C VAL A 44 -19.97 27.85 2.40
N THR A 45 -21.20 28.11 1.98
CA THR A 45 -22.43 27.55 2.57
C THR A 45 -22.54 26.02 2.46
N SER A 46 -21.86 25.41 1.49
CA SER A 46 -21.89 23.96 1.24
C SER A 46 -20.73 23.20 1.88
N ILE A 47 -19.70 23.87 2.40
CA ILE A 47 -18.48 23.24 2.91
C ILE A 47 -18.77 22.20 3.99
N ARG A 48 -19.65 22.51 4.95
CA ARG A 48 -20.00 21.57 6.03
C ARG A 48 -20.61 20.28 5.52
N SER A 49 -21.31 20.30 4.38
CA SER A 49 -21.88 19.08 3.81
C SER A 49 -20.82 18.14 3.23
N LEU A 50 -19.63 18.65 2.85
CA LEU A 50 -18.52 17.85 2.29
C LEU A 50 -17.78 17.02 3.34
N ALA A 51 -17.99 17.30 4.63
CA ALA A 51 -17.50 16.44 5.70
C ALA A 51 -18.25 15.09 5.72
N ASN A 52 -19.47 15.05 5.18
CA ASN A 52 -20.41 13.94 5.34
C ASN A 52 -20.73 13.22 4.01
N THR A 53 -20.02 13.49 2.92
CA THR A 53 -20.42 13.03 1.57
C THR A 53 -20.28 11.53 1.31
N ASN A 54 -19.83 10.71 2.26
CA ASN A 54 -19.89 9.24 2.18
C ASN A 54 -20.79 8.67 3.28
N SER A 55 -22.11 8.71 3.04
CA SER A 55 -23.20 8.34 3.95
C SER A 55 -23.32 6.83 4.27
N SER A 56 -22.24 6.04 4.24
CA SER A 56 -22.31 4.60 4.55
C SER A 56 -21.15 4.03 5.37
N THR A 57 -20.12 4.81 5.68
CA THR A 57 -19.05 4.39 6.61
C THR A 57 -18.52 5.62 7.30
N VAL A 58 -18.45 5.62 8.64
CA VAL A 58 -17.85 6.69 9.47
C VAL A 58 -16.54 7.12 8.82
N SER A 59 -16.57 8.25 8.12
CA SER A 59 -15.40 8.87 7.54
C SER A 59 -15.05 10.00 8.50
N ASP A 60 -14.07 9.75 9.36
CA ASP A 60 -13.52 10.73 10.31
C ASP A 60 -12.73 11.85 9.58
N LEU A 61 -13.08 12.15 8.32
CA LEU A 61 -12.45 13.23 7.59
C LEU A 61 -12.87 14.57 8.21
N PRO A 62 -11.92 15.46 8.50
CA PRO A 62 -12.24 16.75 9.07
C PRO A 62 -13.07 17.58 8.09
N THR A 63 -13.92 18.46 8.63
CA THR A 63 -14.59 19.46 7.78
C THR A 63 -13.52 20.29 7.07
N PRO A 64 -13.54 20.35 5.72
CA PRO A 64 -12.51 21.08 5.00
C PRO A 64 -12.61 22.58 5.25
N THR A 65 -11.48 23.28 5.12
CA THR A 65 -11.43 24.75 5.13
C THR A 65 -11.17 25.25 3.72
N LEU A 66 -11.71 26.43 3.37
CA LEU A 66 -11.26 27.12 2.16
C LEU A 66 -9.87 27.68 2.38
N ALA A 67 -9.01 27.43 1.41
CA ALA A 67 -7.64 27.93 1.35
C ALA A 67 -7.43 28.64 -0.01
N ASN A 68 -6.28 29.30 -0.14
CA ASN A 68 -5.83 29.95 -1.38
C ASN A 68 -6.91 30.87 -1.99
N GLN A 69 -7.40 31.84 -1.21
CA GLN A 69 -8.44 32.78 -1.66
C GLN A 69 -9.70 32.07 -2.18
N SER A 70 -10.10 30.98 -1.51
CA SER A 70 -11.27 30.15 -1.84
C SER A 70 -11.15 29.35 -3.14
N THR A 71 -9.93 29.13 -3.63
CA THR A 71 -9.67 28.27 -4.81
C THR A 71 -9.27 26.83 -4.44
N ALA A 72 -9.00 26.55 -3.16
CA ALA A 72 -8.62 25.23 -2.67
C ALA A 72 -9.46 24.81 -1.46
N LEU A 73 -9.67 23.49 -1.31
CA LEU A 73 -10.19 22.87 -0.09
C LEU A 73 -9.05 22.15 0.64
N LYS A 74 -8.86 22.47 1.93
CA LYS A 74 -7.88 21.82 2.79
C LYS A 74 -8.59 20.92 3.80
N TYR A 75 -8.41 19.61 3.65
CA TYR A 75 -8.69 18.61 4.67
C TYR A 75 -7.45 18.47 5.55
N SER A 76 -7.58 18.62 6.87
CA SER A 76 -6.43 18.57 7.78
C SER A 76 -6.86 18.23 9.21
N PRO A 77 -6.24 17.22 9.86
CA PRO A 77 -5.32 16.23 9.29
C PRO A 77 -6.05 15.17 8.43
N ILE A 78 -5.35 14.54 7.48
CA ILE A 78 -5.86 13.38 6.70
C ILE A 78 -5.23 12.04 7.12
N SER A 79 -4.20 12.09 7.96
CA SER A 79 -3.51 10.94 8.54
C SER A 79 -2.72 11.39 9.76
N VAL A 80 -2.36 10.43 10.62
CA VAL A 80 -1.39 10.65 11.70
C VAL A 80 0.04 10.59 11.18
N PHE A 81 0.95 11.38 11.77
CA PHE A 81 2.38 11.32 11.49
C PHE A 81 3.13 11.32 12.82
N GLN A 82 3.57 10.14 13.28
CA GLN A 82 4.05 9.93 14.64
C GLN A 82 5.55 9.62 14.67
N ASN A 83 6.25 10.20 15.64
CA ASN A 83 7.67 10.01 15.94
C ASN A 83 7.81 9.66 17.42
N ASN A 84 8.08 8.39 17.71
CA ASN A 84 8.19 7.84 19.06
C ASN A 84 9.59 7.29 19.34
N TYR A 85 10.63 7.78 18.64
CA TYR A 85 12.01 7.30 18.84
C TYR A 85 12.56 7.66 20.23
N ASP A 86 11.95 8.61 20.94
CA ASP A 86 12.21 8.88 22.36
C ASP A 86 11.86 7.70 23.29
N GLN A 87 11.02 6.77 22.81
CA GLN A 87 10.63 5.55 23.53
C GLN A 87 11.58 4.37 23.24
N CYS A 88 12.52 4.53 22.32
CA CYS A 88 13.45 3.48 21.95
C CYS A 88 14.46 3.18 23.07
N GLU A 89 14.88 1.91 23.21
CA GLU A 89 15.95 1.54 24.15
C GLU A 89 17.32 2.09 23.70
N SER A 90 17.55 2.21 22.39
CA SER A 90 18.82 2.70 21.83
C SER A 90 19.07 4.18 22.15
N THR A 91 18.02 5.01 22.24
CA THR A 91 18.15 6.44 22.59
C THR A 91 18.49 6.63 24.07
N ARG A 92 18.30 5.61 24.91
CA ARG A 92 18.81 5.59 26.30
C ARG A 92 20.30 5.28 26.36
N SER A 93 20.85 4.62 25.35
CA SER A 93 22.29 4.44 25.17
C SER A 93 22.82 5.64 24.39
N ARG A 94 23.42 6.61 25.10
CA ARG A 94 23.90 7.91 24.55
C ARG A 94 24.73 7.83 23.26
N ASP A 95 25.19 6.64 22.86
CA ASP A 95 26.15 6.44 21.79
C ASP A 95 25.58 5.80 20.51
N ARG A 96 24.27 5.47 20.42
CA ARG A 96 23.78 4.69 19.25
C ARG A 96 22.50 5.16 18.57
N GLY A 97 21.54 5.79 19.26
CA GLY A 97 20.28 6.24 18.65
C GLY A 97 20.08 7.75 18.74
N GLY A 98 19.88 8.41 17.60
CA GLY A 98 19.47 9.81 17.55
C GLY A 98 17.95 9.99 17.73
N ALA A 99 17.50 11.24 17.84
CA ALA A 99 16.07 11.55 17.68
C ALA A 99 15.63 11.20 16.24
N GLY A 100 14.41 10.66 16.09
CA GLY A 100 13.86 10.37 14.77
C GLY A 100 13.80 11.62 13.91
N SER A 101 14.43 11.59 12.73
CA SER A 101 14.44 12.68 11.75
C SER A 101 13.45 12.36 10.62
N PRO A 102 12.67 13.33 10.14
CA PRO A 102 11.75 13.09 9.03
C PRO A 102 12.54 12.76 7.75
N CYS A 103 12.15 11.70 7.06
CA CYS A 103 12.76 11.22 5.84
C CYS A 103 11.70 11.02 4.76
N MET A 104 12.05 11.41 3.53
CA MET A 104 11.26 11.14 2.33
C MET A 104 12.11 10.32 1.38
N SER A 105 11.59 9.18 0.92
CA SER A 105 12.27 8.26 0.01
C SER A 105 11.39 7.99 -1.22
N MET A 106 12.02 7.57 -2.32
CA MET A 106 11.33 7.10 -3.51
C MET A 106 11.45 5.59 -3.59
N PHE A 107 10.32 4.90 -3.69
CA PHE A 107 10.28 3.45 -3.91
C PHE A 107 9.70 3.18 -5.30
N SER A 108 10.52 2.68 -6.22
CA SER A 108 10.04 2.18 -7.52
C SER A 108 9.72 0.69 -7.38
N CYS A 109 8.44 0.37 -7.18
CA CYS A 109 7.99 -0.99 -6.92
C CYS A 109 7.51 -1.66 -8.21
N PHE A 110 8.16 -2.76 -8.57
CA PHE A 110 7.82 -3.55 -9.75
C PHE A 110 6.77 -4.62 -9.43
N PRO A 111 5.97 -5.05 -10.42
CA PRO A 111 4.98 -6.11 -10.21
C PRO A 111 5.57 -7.38 -9.60
N ARG A 112 4.84 -7.97 -8.65
CA ARG A 112 5.19 -9.24 -8.01
C ARG A 112 4.46 -10.38 -8.69
N SER A 113 5.16 -11.49 -8.92
CA SER A 113 4.57 -12.70 -9.50
C SER A 113 3.50 -13.28 -8.57
N LEU A 114 2.33 -13.61 -9.15
CA LEU A 114 1.26 -14.34 -8.48
C LEU A 114 1.27 -15.78 -9.00
N ARG A 115 1.05 -16.77 -8.11
CA ARG A 115 0.74 -18.13 -8.59
C ARG A 115 -0.63 -18.09 -9.25
N GLY A 116 -0.73 -18.67 -10.44
CA GLY A 116 -2.01 -18.75 -11.16
C GLY A 116 -3.06 -19.47 -10.32
N GLY A 117 -4.21 -18.83 -10.11
CA GLY A 117 -5.43 -19.53 -9.77
C GLY A 117 -5.89 -20.29 -11.01
N GLY A 118 -6.39 -21.52 -10.87
CA GLY A 118 -6.88 -22.31 -12.02
C GLY A 118 -8.05 -21.66 -12.79
N GLU A 119 -8.48 -20.46 -12.41
CA GLU A 119 -9.53 -19.66 -13.01
C GLU A 119 -8.93 -18.34 -13.56
N GLN A 120 -9.36 -17.92 -14.75
CA GLN A 120 -9.00 -16.60 -15.29
C GLN A 120 -9.39 -15.50 -14.29
N GLY A 121 -8.49 -14.55 -14.03
CA GLY A 121 -8.74 -13.44 -13.12
C GLY A 121 -8.31 -13.64 -11.67
N LYS A 122 -7.86 -14.84 -11.27
CA LYS A 122 -7.42 -15.11 -9.89
C LYS A 122 -5.92 -15.36 -9.79
N GLY A 123 -5.29 -14.71 -8.83
CA GLY A 123 -3.89 -14.91 -8.48
C GLY A 123 -3.70 -15.12 -6.99
N PHE A 124 -2.71 -15.92 -6.62
CA PHE A 124 -2.32 -16.14 -5.23
C PHE A 124 -0.96 -15.50 -4.95
N PHE A 125 -0.91 -14.60 -3.96
CA PHE A 125 0.34 -14.05 -3.45
C PHE A 125 0.77 -14.78 -2.18
N ASP A 126 1.95 -15.38 -2.19
CA ASP A 126 2.50 -16.06 -1.00
C ASP A 126 3.23 -15.04 -0.11
N VAL A 127 2.71 -14.82 1.10
CA VAL A 127 3.32 -13.89 2.06
C VAL A 127 4.44 -14.60 2.81
N ARG A 128 5.67 -14.13 2.61
CA ARG A 128 6.88 -14.72 3.21
C ARG A 128 7.54 -13.84 4.26
N ILE A 129 7.29 -12.54 4.23
CA ILE A 129 7.91 -11.56 5.11
C ILE A 129 6.82 -10.59 5.56
N LEU A 130 6.85 -10.23 6.83
CA LEU A 130 6.22 -9.03 7.36
C LEU A 130 7.29 -8.18 8.02
N GLU A 131 7.14 -6.87 7.90
CA GLU A 131 7.98 -5.86 8.52
C GLU A 131 7.13 -4.92 9.36
N ARG A 132 7.76 -4.18 10.28
CA ARG A 132 7.13 -3.09 11.01
C ARG A 132 8.11 -1.99 11.33
N HIS A 133 7.55 -0.82 11.61
CA HIS A 133 8.27 0.34 12.14
C HIS A 133 7.82 0.60 13.58
N PRO A 134 8.54 0.12 14.61
CA PRO A 134 8.06 0.14 16.00
C PRO A 134 7.85 1.53 16.59
N TYR A 135 8.50 2.57 16.02
CA TYR A 135 8.56 3.91 16.60
C TYR A 135 8.08 5.03 15.66
N THR A 136 7.61 4.70 14.46
CA THR A 136 7.13 5.70 13.50
C THR A 136 5.96 5.16 12.69
N THR A 137 5.11 6.06 12.22
CA THR A 137 4.24 5.78 11.07
C THR A 137 5.06 5.73 9.79
N GLN A 138 4.59 5.03 8.77
CA GLN A 138 5.17 5.05 7.43
C GLN A 138 4.06 5.20 6.40
N THR A 139 4.17 6.20 5.52
CA THR A 139 3.17 6.51 4.51
C THR A 139 3.71 6.25 3.12
N PHE A 140 2.95 5.54 2.29
CA PHE A 140 3.20 5.35 0.86
C PHE A 140 2.17 6.11 0.04
N VAL A 141 2.64 7.02 -0.82
CA VAL A 141 1.81 7.81 -1.74
C VAL A 141 2.20 7.46 -3.18
N PRO A 142 1.33 6.79 -3.96
CA PRO A 142 1.63 6.47 -5.34
C PRO A 142 1.73 7.74 -6.19
N LEU A 143 2.68 7.75 -7.13
CA LEU A 143 2.88 8.80 -8.13
C LEU A 143 2.54 8.30 -9.52
N GLY A 144 2.01 9.20 -10.36
CA GLY A 144 1.86 8.96 -11.80
C GLY A 144 0.84 7.88 -12.18
N VAL A 145 0.04 7.40 -11.24
CA VAL A 145 -0.95 6.34 -11.50
C VAL A 145 -2.28 6.97 -11.92
N THR A 146 -2.71 6.72 -13.17
CA THR A 146 -4.06 7.10 -13.61
C THR A 146 -5.12 6.35 -12.81
N THR A 147 -6.14 7.05 -12.34
CA THR A 147 -7.25 6.41 -11.62
C THR A 147 -8.20 5.71 -12.62
N PRO A 148 -8.93 4.67 -12.20
CA PRO A 148 -9.97 4.08 -13.07
C PRO A 148 -11.01 5.09 -13.57
N ALA A 149 -11.23 6.18 -12.82
CA ALA A 149 -12.18 7.23 -13.19
C ALA A 149 -11.73 8.05 -14.42
N ASP A 150 -10.43 8.21 -14.63
CA ASP A 150 -9.88 9.01 -15.75
C ASP A 150 -10.24 8.40 -17.12
N LYS A 151 -10.43 7.08 -17.17
CA LYS A 151 -10.71 6.35 -18.42
C LYS A 151 -12.13 6.54 -18.93
N ARG A 152 -13.11 6.86 -18.08
CA ARG A 152 -14.50 7.07 -18.52
C ARG A 152 -14.73 8.43 -19.19
N GLY A 153 -13.82 9.40 -18.99
CA GLY A 153 -13.92 10.73 -19.57
C GLY A 153 -13.44 10.83 -21.03
N GLN A 154 -12.44 10.04 -21.43
CA GLN A 154 -11.81 10.18 -22.76
C GLN A 154 -12.57 9.49 -23.92
N GLY A 155 -13.50 8.60 -23.63
CA GLY A 155 -14.22 7.82 -24.66
C GLY A 155 -15.40 8.50 -25.35
N ARG A 156 -15.73 9.76 -25.02
CA ARG A 156 -17.01 10.39 -25.45
C ARG A 156 -16.89 11.61 -26.39
N GLU A 157 -15.70 12.13 -26.68
CA GLU A 157 -15.55 13.39 -27.45
C GLU A 157 -14.98 13.25 -28.88
N SER A 158 -14.75 12.04 -29.42
CA SER A 158 -14.12 11.87 -30.76
C SER A 158 -14.98 11.16 -31.82
N ARG A 159 -16.31 11.34 -31.84
CA ARG A 159 -17.21 10.74 -32.88
C ARG A 159 -18.03 11.76 -33.69
N ARG A 160 -17.39 12.79 -34.25
CA ARG A 160 -17.97 13.66 -35.29
C ARG A 160 -16.95 13.98 -36.38
N SER A 161 -17.01 13.25 -37.50
CA SER A 161 -16.38 13.54 -38.82
C SER A 161 -16.36 12.21 -39.60
N THR A 162 -17.39 11.90 -40.41
CA THR A 162 -17.39 11.97 -41.89
C THR A 162 -16.40 11.04 -42.60
N ASP A 163 -16.99 10.26 -43.51
CA ASP A 163 -16.45 9.60 -44.70
C ASP A 163 -16.06 8.10 -44.68
N THR A 164 -16.81 7.42 -45.54
CA THR A 164 -16.66 6.10 -46.14
C THR A 164 -15.36 5.94 -46.91
N SER A 165 -14.56 4.90 -46.61
CA SER A 165 -14.03 3.92 -47.59
C SER A 165 -12.95 3.01 -46.96
N ASN A 166 -12.92 1.78 -47.47
CA ASN A 166 -12.02 0.68 -47.12
C ASN A 166 -10.53 1.06 -47.15
N ASN A 167 -9.81 0.76 -46.07
CA ASN A 167 -8.54 0.02 -46.14
C ASN A 167 -8.16 -0.48 -44.75
N GLY A 168 -7.62 -1.70 -44.71
CA GLY A 168 -7.22 -2.37 -43.48
C GLY A 168 -6.05 -1.67 -42.82
N ASP A 169 -6.22 -1.36 -41.55
CA ASP A 169 -5.14 -1.30 -40.58
C ASP A 169 -5.61 -2.02 -39.32
N ILE A 170 -4.77 -2.92 -38.84
CA ILE A 170 -4.94 -3.66 -37.60
C ILE A 170 -4.64 -2.65 -36.49
N ASP A 171 -5.67 -1.92 -36.05
CA ASP A 171 -5.56 -1.00 -34.93
C ASP A 171 -5.36 -1.79 -33.63
N ASP A 172 -4.08 -1.82 -33.25
CA ASP A 172 -3.50 -1.84 -31.92
C ASP A 172 -4.51 -2.03 -30.77
N ASN A 173 -4.55 -3.27 -30.30
CA ASN A 173 -4.71 -3.68 -28.92
C ASN A 173 -5.27 -2.57 -28.02
N SER A 174 -6.61 -2.50 -27.90
CA SER A 174 -7.27 -1.77 -26.83
C SER A 174 -6.88 -2.43 -25.51
N ASN A 175 -5.67 -2.13 -25.07
CA ASN A 175 -5.13 -2.45 -23.78
C ASN A 175 -6.05 -1.70 -22.83
N ASN A 176 -7.04 -2.43 -22.32
CA ASN A 176 -7.86 -2.01 -21.20
C ASN A 176 -6.91 -1.98 -19.99
N GLY A 177 -5.92 -1.08 -20.03
CA GLY A 177 -4.72 -1.12 -19.20
C GLY A 177 -5.19 -0.98 -17.78
N MET A 178 -5.28 -2.09 -17.06
CA MET A 178 -5.84 -2.08 -15.72
C MET A 178 -5.03 -1.05 -14.92
N ALA A 179 -5.72 -0.11 -14.28
CA ALA A 179 -5.04 0.90 -13.49
C ALA A 179 -4.11 0.20 -12.49
N PRO A 180 -2.85 0.64 -12.33
CA PRO A 180 -1.92 0.03 -11.39
C PRO A 180 -2.58 -0.15 -10.03
N SER A 181 -2.50 -1.37 -9.52
CA SER A 181 -3.05 -1.77 -8.23
C SER A 181 -1.93 -2.34 -7.38
N PHE A 182 -2.08 -2.25 -6.07
CA PHE A 182 -1.12 -2.79 -5.12
C PHE A 182 -1.85 -3.42 -3.94
N LEU A 183 -1.25 -4.46 -3.36
CA LEU A 183 -1.78 -5.10 -2.17
C LEU A 183 -1.21 -4.43 -0.93
N VAL A 184 -2.10 -4.22 0.04
CA VAL A 184 -1.77 -3.76 1.38
C VAL A 184 -2.11 -4.91 2.31
N ILE A 185 -1.08 -5.57 2.82
CA ILE A 185 -1.22 -6.77 3.65
C ILE A 185 -0.72 -6.39 5.04
N VAL A 186 -1.57 -6.53 6.05
CA VAL A 186 -1.33 -6.00 7.41
C VAL A 186 -1.73 -6.98 8.49
N ALA A 187 -1.06 -6.91 9.63
CA ALA A 187 -1.45 -7.57 10.87
C ALA A 187 -1.24 -6.62 12.07
N PRO A 188 -2.13 -6.61 13.07
CA PRO A 188 -1.89 -5.87 14.31
C PRO A 188 -0.70 -6.47 15.07
N SER A 189 -0.07 -5.69 15.93
CA SER A 189 0.91 -6.20 16.90
C SER A 189 0.20 -6.79 18.12
N LEU A 190 0.63 -7.99 18.56
CA LEU A 190 0.22 -8.58 19.83
C LEU A 190 0.98 -7.91 21.01
N HIS A 191 0.64 -6.65 21.30
CA HIS A 191 1.33 -5.84 22.30
C HIS A 191 1.45 -6.54 23.67
N GLY A 192 2.66 -6.56 24.23
CA GLY A 192 3.01 -7.20 25.49
C GLY A 192 3.20 -8.72 25.40
N GLN A 193 3.03 -9.33 24.22
CA GLN A 193 3.23 -10.76 24.01
C GLN A 193 4.57 -11.05 23.34
N THR A 194 4.96 -12.33 23.37
CA THR A 194 6.17 -12.81 22.73
C THR A 194 5.91 -14.09 21.95
N ALA A 195 6.58 -14.27 20.81
CA ALA A 195 6.59 -15.51 20.05
C ALA A 195 8.01 -16.08 19.92
N ARG A 196 8.12 -17.41 19.92
CA ARG A 196 9.37 -18.11 19.62
C ARG A 196 9.57 -18.14 18.10
N ALA A 197 10.76 -17.75 17.65
CA ALA A 197 11.17 -17.79 16.25
C ALA A 197 12.54 -18.47 16.13
N THR A 198 12.94 -18.82 14.92
CA THR A 198 14.27 -19.38 14.64
C THR A 198 15.05 -18.46 13.69
N VAL A 199 16.33 -18.28 13.96
CA VAL A 199 17.26 -17.60 13.05
C VAL A 199 18.29 -18.60 12.57
N VAL A 200 18.51 -18.66 11.26
CA VAL A 200 19.59 -19.45 10.66
C VAL A 200 20.85 -18.59 10.63
N ASN A 201 21.91 -19.05 11.28
CA ASN A 201 23.24 -18.42 11.19
C ASN A 201 24.30 -19.47 10.85
N ALA A 202 25.56 -19.05 10.73
CA ALA A 202 26.68 -19.93 10.39
C ALA A 202 26.89 -21.12 11.36
N ARG A 203 26.32 -21.07 12.58
CA ARG A 203 26.38 -22.13 13.59
C ARG A 203 25.12 -23.02 13.63
N GLY A 204 24.16 -22.79 12.72
CA GLY A 204 22.91 -23.52 12.63
C GLY A 204 21.69 -22.72 13.09
N LEU A 205 20.61 -23.44 13.44
CA LEU A 205 19.36 -22.88 13.94
C LEU A 205 19.53 -22.40 15.38
N LYS A 206 19.27 -21.11 15.62
CA LYS A 206 19.20 -20.52 16.95
C LYS A 206 17.78 -20.06 17.23
N GLU A 207 17.25 -20.41 18.39
CA GLU A 207 15.98 -19.87 18.85
C GLU A 207 16.12 -18.44 19.34
N VAL A 208 15.17 -17.58 18.95
CA VAL A 208 15.06 -16.20 19.38
C VAL A 208 13.61 -15.90 19.81
N VAL A 209 13.42 -14.77 20.48
CA VAL A 209 12.09 -14.32 20.94
C VAL A 209 11.75 -13.01 20.25
N ILE A 210 10.60 -12.96 19.60
CA ILE A 210 10.04 -11.76 18.98
C ILE A 210 9.04 -11.14 19.95
N ARG A 211 9.23 -9.87 20.29
CA ARG A 211 8.28 -9.08 21.09
C ARG A 211 7.22 -8.49 20.19
N ASP A 212 5.99 -8.40 20.69
CA ASP A 212 4.84 -7.85 19.98
C ASP A 212 4.66 -8.48 18.58
N PRO A 213 4.64 -9.82 18.45
CA PRO A 213 4.58 -10.50 17.14
C PRO A 213 3.30 -10.17 16.37
N PRO A 214 3.25 -10.41 15.03
CA PRO A 214 2.04 -10.18 14.25
C PRO A 214 0.89 -11.07 14.71
N ASP A 215 -0.31 -10.49 14.91
CA ASP A 215 -1.52 -11.25 15.17
C ASP A 215 -2.06 -11.84 13.87
N MET A 216 -1.56 -13.03 13.53
CA MET A 216 -1.93 -13.73 12.30
C MET A 216 -3.43 -14.01 12.19
N ARG A 217 -4.18 -14.07 13.31
CA ARG A 217 -5.63 -14.28 13.30
C ARG A 217 -6.40 -13.05 12.80
N ASN A 218 -5.82 -11.87 12.96
CA ASN A 218 -6.38 -10.58 12.55
C ASN A 218 -5.63 -9.98 11.35
N MET A 219 -4.85 -10.81 10.63
CA MET A 219 -4.21 -10.42 9.39
C MET A 219 -5.28 -10.11 8.32
N LYS A 220 -5.07 -9.05 7.55
CA LYS A 220 -5.96 -8.60 6.47
C LYS A 220 -5.14 -8.28 5.22
N ALA A 221 -5.80 -8.40 4.08
CA ALA A 221 -5.26 -7.97 2.80
C ALA A 221 -6.28 -7.04 2.13
N PHE A 222 -5.75 -5.98 1.51
CA PHE A 222 -6.54 -5.01 0.77
C PHE A 222 -5.98 -4.81 -0.64
N VAL A 223 -6.85 -4.62 -1.62
CA VAL A 223 -6.48 -4.12 -2.94
C VAL A 223 -6.65 -2.60 -2.92
N ALA A 224 -5.56 -1.90 -3.17
CA ALA A 224 -5.52 -0.45 -3.32
C ALA A 224 -5.26 -0.07 -4.78
N HIS A 225 -5.80 1.07 -5.20
CA HIS A 225 -5.54 1.65 -6.52
C HIS A 225 -4.74 2.95 -6.39
N GLY A 226 -4.10 3.41 -7.47
CA GLY A 226 -3.19 4.58 -7.38
C GLY A 226 -3.81 5.95 -7.08
N GLY A 227 -5.11 6.02 -6.78
CA GLY A 227 -5.74 7.21 -6.20
C GLY A 227 -5.80 7.17 -4.67
N GLN A 228 -5.19 6.15 -4.06
CA GLN A 228 -5.19 5.91 -2.63
C GLN A 228 -3.74 5.86 -2.12
N ALA A 229 -3.52 6.45 -0.97
CA ALA A 229 -2.29 6.31 -0.20
C ALA A 229 -2.58 5.56 1.10
N VAL A 230 -1.55 5.00 1.71
CA VAL A 230 -1.67 4.31 3.00
C VAL A 230 -0.64 4.85 3.97
N THR A 231 -1.06 5.05 5.22
CA THR A 231 -0.16 5.25 6.36
C THR A 231 -0.31 4.08 7.30
N TYR A 232 0.73 3.27 7.47
CA TYR A 232 0.79 2.26 8.51
C TYR A 232 0.95 2.92 9.89
N GLY A 233 0.18 2.42 10.86
CA GLY A 233 0.31 2.83 12.26
C GLY A 233 1.65 2.41 12.86
N VAL A 234 2.06 3.10 13.94
CA VAL A 234 3.27 2.75 14.69
C VAL A 234 3.19 1.28 15.14
N GLY A 235 4.20 0.49 14.78
CA GLY A 235 4.29 -0.92 15.14
C GLY A 235 3.31 -1.84 14.41
N THR A 236 2.54 -1.37 13.43
CA THR A 236 1.70 -2.23 12.59
C THR A 236 2.57 -3.10 11.70
N TRP A 237 2.38 -4.42 11.75
CA TRP A 237 3.04 -5.34 10.83
C TRP A 237 2.40 -5.25 9.45
N HIS A 238 3.21 -5.24 8.42
CA HIS A 238 2.77 -5.17 7.03
C HIS A 238 3.74 -5.90 6.11
N ALA A 239 3.28 -6.34 4.94
CA ALA A 239 4.18 -6.89 3.93
C ALA A 239 4.93 -5.76 3.22
N PRO A 240 6.19 -5.99 2.78
CA PRO A 240 6.84 -5.12 1.81
C PRO A 240 5.96 -4.90 0.59
N MET A 241 6.06 -3.73 -0.06
CA MET A 241 5.12 -3.33 -1.11
C MET A 241 4.93 -4.36 -2.23
N VAL A 242 3.66 -4.68 -2.50
CA VAL A 242 3.25 -5.69 -3.48
C VAL A 242 2.48 -5.01 -4.60
N VAL A 243 3.18 -4.56 -5.63
CA VAL A 243 2.54 -4.10 -6.87
C VAL A 243 2.04 -5.31 -7.65
N VAL A 244 0.84 -5.20 -8.19
CA VAL A 244 0.20 -6.23 -9.02
C VAL A 244 -0.29 -5.62 -10.33
N GLY A 245 -0.36 -6.44 -11.38
CA GLY A 245 -0.63 -6.00 -12.74
C GLY A 245 0.64 -5.81 -13.55
N ARG A 246 0.59 -4.96 -14.59
CA ARG A 246 1.63 -4.91 -15.63
C ARG A 246 2.67 -3.82 -15.44
N HIS A 247 2.38 -2.79 -14.65
CA HIS A 247 3.23 -1.60 -14.56
C HIS A 247 3.74 -1.40 -13.14
N ARG A 248 4.99 -0.93 -13.03
CA ARG A 248 5.55 -0.48 -11.76
C ARG A 248 4.73 0.68 -11.19
N VAL A 249 4.82 0.86 -9.88
CA VAL A 249 4.30 2.04 -9.19
C VAL A 249 5.45 2.69 -8.43
N ASP A 250 5.65 3.98 -8.68
CA ASP A 250 6.59 4.81 -7.93
C ASP A 250 5.85 5.40 -6.71
N PHE A 251 6.41 5.25 -5.52
CA PHE A 251 5.83 5.75 -4.28
C PHE A 251 6.75 6.79 -3.64
N VAL A 252 6.16 7.91 -3.23
CA VAL A 252 6.76 8.74 -2.19
C VAL A 252 6.51 8.05 -0.86
N VAL A 253 7.59 7.75 -0.13
CA VAL A 253 7.54 7.16 1.20
C VAL A 253 7.94 8.21 2.22
N VAL A 254 7.12 8.47 3.22
CA VAL A 254 7.47 9.37 4.34
C VAL A 254 7.37 8.67 5.68
N GLN A 255 8.40 8.86 6.50
CA GLN A 255 8.51 8.30 7.84
C GLN A 255 9.52 9.11 8.66
N PHE A 256 9.68 8.80 9.95
CA PHE A 256 10.87 9.18 10.71
C PHE A 256 11.91 8.05 10.67
N VAL A 257 13.19 8.39 10.79
CA VAL A 257 14.31 7.44 10.91
C VAL A 257 15.31 7.92 11.95
N ASN A 258 15.89 7.03 12.75
CA ASN A 258 16.98 7.39 13.67
C ASN A 258 18.36 6.87 13.22
N GLY A 259 18.41 6.04 12.17
CA GLY A 259 19.64 5.48 11.61
C GLY A 259 20.10 4.18 12.27
N VAL A 260 19.35 3.64 13.24
CA VAL A 260 19.61 2.34 13.85
C VAL A 260 18.69 1.31 13.22
N ALA A 261 19.28 0.36 12.48
CA ALA A 261 18.52 -0.59 11.67
C ALA A 261 17.37 -1.30 12.41
N GLU A 262 17.61 -1.80 13.63
CA GLU A 262 16.62 -2.54 14.43
C GLU A 262 15.51 -1.66 15.05
N ASP A 263 15.78 -0.36 15.17
CA ASP A 263 14.78 0.61 15.63
C ASP A 263 13.95 1.10 14.45
N ASP A 264 14.60 1.29 13.31
CA ASP A 264 13.99 1.77 12.08
C ASP A 264 13.10 0.71 11.46
N CYS A 265 13.49 -0.57 11.43
CA CYS A 265 12.69 -1.64 10.85
C CYS A 265 12.94 -2.98 11.55
N GLN A 266 11.87 -3.73 11.79
CA GLN A 266 11.94 -5.11 12.26
C GLN A 266 11.22 -6.02 11.29
N GLU A 267 11.87 -7.10 10.88
CA GLU A 267 11.34 -8.09 9.94
C GLU A 267 11.11 -9.44 10.61
N VAL A 268 10.08 -10.15 10.17
CA VAL A 268 9.87 -11.59 10.46
C VAL A 268 9.56 -12.31 9.16
N ALA A 269 10.06 -13.54 9.05
CA ALA A 269 9.81 -14.41 7.92
C ALA A 269 8.90 -15.57 8.28
N PHE A 270 8.32 -16.16 7.24
CA PHE A 270 7.47 -17.34 7.29
C PHE A 270 7.93 -18.34 6.23
N GLY A 271 7.79 -19.62 6.55
CA GLY A 271 7.78 -20.69 5.56
C GLY A 271 6.53 -20.64 4.70
N GLU A 272 6.08 -21.79 4.22
CA GLU A 272 4.85 -21.89 3.44
C GLU A 272 3.61 -21.83 4.33
N GLY A 273 2.51 -21.30 3.79
CA GLY A 273 1.20 -21.43 4.41
C GLY A 273 0.36 -20.16 4.42
N ILE A 274 0.94 -18.97 4.25
CA ILE A 274 0.19 -17.71 4.25
C ILE A 274 0.00 -17.25 2.80
N VAL A 275 -1.26 -17.26 2.35
CA VAL A 275 -1.62 -16.97 0.96
C VAL A 275 -2.69 -15.88 0.93
N VAL A 276 -2.50 -14.88 0.07
CA VAL A 276 -3.51 -13.87 -0.26
C VAL A 276 -4.13 -14.21 -1.61
N ASP A 277 -5.45 -14.40 -1.64
CA ASP A 277 -6.25 -14.54 -2.85
C ASP A 277 -6.60 -13.15 -3.39
N VAL A 278 -6.26 -12.93 -4.66
CA VAL A 278 -6.35 -11.66 -5.37
C VAL A 278 -7.19 -11.86 -6.62
N ASP A 279 -8.38 -11.27 -6.62
CA ASP A 279 -9.27 -11.23 -7.79
C ASP A 279 -8.92 -10.00 -8.64
N ILE A 280 -7.81 -10.12 -9.38
CA ILE A 280 -7.32 -9.11 -10.32
C ILE A 280 -6.95 -9.86 -11.59
N ASP A 281 -7.43 -9.38 -12.73
CA ASP A 281 -7.09 -9.92 -14.04
C ASP A 281 -5.60 -9.69 -14.33
N VAL A 282 -4.75 -10.62 -13.90
CA VAL A 282 -3.31 -10.60 -14.12
C VAL A 282 -3.02 -11.45 -15.35
N ASP A 283 -2.75 -10.79 -16.47
CA ASP A 283 -2.27 -11.46 -17.67
C ASP A 283 -0.80 -11.86 -17.48
N VAL A 284 -0.56 -13.15 -17.22
CA VAL A 284 0.76 -13.71 -16.89
C VAL A 284 1.72 -13.74 -18.09
N ARG A 285 1.24 -13.49 -19.32
CA ARG A 285 1.99 -13.72 -20.57
C ARG A 285 3.10 -12.71 -20.90
N GLU A 286 3.26 -11.62 -20.16
CA GLU A 286 4.26 -10.57 -20.47
C GLU A 286 5.52 -10.60 -19.58
N MET A 287 5.60 -11.47 -18.57
CA MET A 287 6.82 -11.58 -17.74
C MET A 287 8.05 -11.95 -18.58
N GLU A 288 7.87 -12.76 -19.63
CA GLU A 288 8.93 -13.10 -20.59
C GLU A 288 9.43 -11.86 -21.39
N VAL A 289 8.53 -10.93 -21.74
CA VAL A 289 8.90 -9.69 -22.47
C VAL A 289 9.67 -8.74 -21.56
N TYR A 290 9.31 -8.66 -20.27
CA TYR A 290 10.03 -7.86 -19.29
C TYR A 290 11.46 -8.38 -19.06
N GLU A 291 11.64 -9.70 -18.93
CA GLU A 291 12.97 -10.29 -18.81
C GLU A 291 13.85 -9.95 -20.03
N ASP A 292 13.27 -9.95 -21.23
CA ASP A 292 13.94 -9.51 -22.46
C ASP A 292 14.28 -8.00 -22.48
N GLU A 293 13.43 -7.13 -21.92
CA GLU A 293 13.73 -5.69 -21.83
C GLU A 293 14.79 -5.38 -20.78
N VAL A 294 14.73 -6.03 -19.61
CA VAL A 294 15.77 -5.90 -18.57
C VAL A 294 17.11 -6.43 -19.07
N ALA A 295 17.12 -7.50 -19.87
CA ALA A 295 18.34 -8.02 -20.49
C ALA A 295 18.97 -7.07 -21.53
N LYS A 296 18.26 -6.02 -21.97
CA LYS A 296 18.76 -4.99 -22.90
C LYS A 296 19.37 -3.77 -22.20
N LEU A 297 19.22 -3.64 -20.88
CA LEU A 297 19.83 -2.57 -20.06
C LEU A 297 21.23 -2.97 -19.58
#